data_AF-A0A2W1JVM8-F1
#
_entry.id   AF-A0A2W1JVM8-F1
#
_cell.length_a   1.000
_cell.length_b   1.000
_cell.length_c   1.000
_cell.angle_alpha   90.00
_cell.angle_beta   90.00
_cell.angle_gamma   90.00
#
_symmetry.space_group_name_H-M   'P 1'
#
loop_
_entity.id
_entity.type
_entity.pdbx_description
1 polymer ?
#
loop_
_entity_poly.entity_id
_entity_poly.type
_entity_poly.pdbx_seq_one_letter_code
_entity_poly.pdbx_strand_id
1 'polypeptide(L)'
;MLPYDPLSKRLGGYLIDAGLLTDSQVEVALNDQKATGMRFGDIIVERGWVKRRTIEYLAQKVIKMEREIGEPLQEGLLQTSFSIRRQRQP
;
A
#
# COMPACT_ATOMS: atom_id res chain seq x y z
N MET A 1 -8.33 0.10 -17.01
CA MET A 1 -7.03 0.05 -16.31
C MET A 1 -7.30 0.33 -14.85
N LEU A 2 -7.10 -0.65 -13.97
CA LEU A 2 -7.31 -0.41 -12.53
C LEU A 2 -6.28 0.65 -12.08
N PRO A 3 -6.70 1.71 -11.37
CA PRO A 3 -5.76 2.68 -10.82
C PRO A 3 -4.97 1.97 -9.71
N TYR A 4 -3.75 1.53 -10.03
CA TYR A 4 -2.79 1.08 -9.02
C TYR A 4 -2.30 2.32 -8.27
N ASP A 5 -2.76 2.50 -7.03
CA ASP A 5 -2.27 3.53 -6.13
C ASP A 5 -1.42 2.87 -5.02
N PRO A 6 -0.09 2.81 -5.17
CA PRO A 6 0.79 2.21 -4.19
C PRO A 6 0.79 2.94 -2.83
N LEU A 7 0.35 4.20 -2.77
CA LEU A 7 0.22 4.95 -1.52
C LEU A 7 -0.97 4.45 -0.69
N SER A 8 -2.03 3.98 -1.34
CA SER A 8 -3.22 3.43 -0.69
C SER A 8 -3.05 1.98 -0.19
N LYS A 9 -2.09 1.24 -0.75
CA LYS A 9 -1.90 -0.19 -0.47
C LYS A 9 -1.35 -0.41 0.93
N ARG A 10 -2.04 -1.27 1.69
CA ARG A 10 -1.70 -1.62 3.08
C ARG A 10 -0.87 -2.90 3.16
N LEU A 11 -0.18 -3.09 4.30
CA LEU A 11 0.69 -4.26 4.57
C LEU A 11 0.02 -5.59 4.23
N GLY A 12 -1.25 -5.78 4.58
CA GLY A 12 -2.00 -7.01 4.27
C GLY A 12 -2.05 -7.32 2.78
N GLY A 13 -2.26 -6.31 1.92
CA GLY A 13 -2.27 -6.50 0.46
C GLY A 13 -0.91 -6.94 -0.08
N TYR A 14 0.20 -6.36 0.42
CA TYR A 14 1.54 -6.83 0.02
C TYR A 14 1.83 -8.26 0.46
N LEU A 15 1.33 -8.67 1.63
CA LEU A 15 1.50 -10.04 2.11
C LEU A 15 0.65 -11.04 1.32
N ILE A 16 -0.52 -10.64 0.83
CA ILE A 16 -1.34 -11.44 -0.09
C ILE A 16 -0.64 -11.59 -1.44
N ASP A 17 -0.16 -10.49 -2.03
CA ASP A 17 0.52 -10.51 -3.33
C ASP A 17 1.80 -11.37 -3.30
N ALA A 18 2.47 -11.42 -2.13
CA ALA A 18 3.63 -12.28 -1.91
C ALA A 18 3.28 -13.75 -1.61
N GLY A 19 2.00 -14.10 -1.53
CA GLY A 19 1.52 -15.45 -1.18
C GLY A 19 1.78 -15.84 0.28
N LEU A 20 2.07 -14.87 1.15
CA LEU A 20 2.39 -15.09 2.56
C LEU A 20 1.15 -15.10 3.46
N LEU A 21 0.07 -14.46 3.00
CA LEU A 21 -1.24 -14.49 3.65
C LEU A 21 -2.32 -14.69 2.60
N THR A 22 -3.44 -15.24 3.04
CA THR A 22 -4.70 -15.28 2.30
C THR A 22 -5.63 -14.14 2.74
N ASP A 23 -6.60 -13.77 1.92
CA ASP A 23 -7.64 -12.79 2.30
C ASP A 23 -8.33 -13.18 3.61
N SER A 24 -8.67 -14.46 3.79
CA SER A 24 -9.30 -14.96 5.01
C SER A 24 -8.42 -14.79 6.24
N GLN A 25 -7.11 -15.00 6.13
CA GLN A 25 -6.19 -14.74 7.26
C GLN A 25 -6.09 -13.25 7.58
N VAL A 26 -6.12 -12.38 6.57
CA VAL A 26 -6.16 -10.93 6.78
C VAL A 26 -7.44 -10.53 7.51
N GLU A 27 -8.59 -11.04 7.10
CA GLU A 27 -9.87 -10.78 7.78
C GLU A 27 -9.85 -11.23 9.24
N VAL A 28 -9.34 -12.42 9.53
CA VAL A 28 -9.21 -12.93 10.91
C VAL A 28 -8.32 -12.00 11.73
N ALA A 29 -7.14 -11.61 11.23
CA ALA A 29 -6.24 -10.72 11.96
C ALA A 29 -6.83 -9.31 12.15
N LEU A 30 -7.66 -8.81 11.22
CA LEU A 30 -8.38 -7.55 11.38
C LEU A 30 -9.47 -7.64 12.45
N ASN A 31 -10.15 -8.78 12.56
CA ASN A 31 -11.12 -9.02 13.63
C ASN A 31 -10.43 -9.11 15.00
N ASP A 32 -9.29 -9.79 15.09
CA ASP A 32 -8.49 -9.81 16.32
C ASP A 32 -7.98 -8.42 16.70
N GLN A 33 -7.55 -7.63 15.72
CA GLN A 33 -7.12 -6.26 15.95
C GLN A 33 -8.24 -5.41 16.56
N LYS A 34 -9.48 -5.57 16.10
CA LYS A 34 -10.64 -4.88 16.68
C LYS A 34 -10.95 -5.36 18.09
N ALA A 35 -10.81 -6.67 18.35
CA ALA A 35 -11.12 -7.27 19.64
C ALA A 35 -10.06 -6.97 20.71
N THR A 36 -8.79 -6.92 20.32
CA THR A 36 -7.65 -6.84 21.25
C THR A 36 -6.96 -5.47 21.27
N GLY A 37 -7.12 -4.66 20.22
CA GLY A 37 -6.37 -3.43 20.02
C GLY A 37 -4.92 -3.64 19.57
N MET A 38 -4.49 -4.87 19.34
CA MET A 38 -3.12 -5.17 18.93
C MET A 38 -2.82 -4.71 17.49
N ARG A 39 -1.54 -4.48 17.19
CA ARG A 39 -1.13 -4.17 15.82
C ARG A 39 -1.27 -5.40 14.95
N PHE A 40 -1.81 -5.22 13.74
CA PHE A 40 -1.99 -6.28 12.74
C PHE A 40 -0.72 -7.12 12.55
N GLY A 41 0.44 -6.45 12.42
CA GLY A 41 1.73 -7.11 12.26
C GLY A 41 2.11 -8.02 13.44
N ASP A 42 1.75 -7.64 14.67
CA ASP A 42 2.04 -8.47 15.84
C ASP A 42 1.09 -9.66 15.91
N ILE A 43 -0.20 -9.47 15.57
CA ILE A 43 -1.20 -10.54 15.53
C ILE A 43 -0.78 -11.66 14.57
N ILE A 44 -0.39 -11.31 13.34
CA ILE A 44 0.00 -12.32 12.34
C ILE A 44 1.33 -13.03 12.70
N VAL A 45 2.16 -12.42 13.54
CA VAL A 45 3.38 -13.03 14.09
C VAL A 45 3.05 -13.98 15.23
N GLU A 46 2.19 -13.56 16.17
CA GLU A 46 1.76 -14.39 17.29
C GLU A 46 0.99 -15.63 16.83
N ARG A 47 0.21 -15.49 15.75
CA ARG A 47 -0.47 -16.62 15.10
C ARG A 47 0.46 -17.54 14.31
N GLY A 48 1.73 -17.17 14.15
CA GLY A 48 2.74 -17.97 13.45
C GLY A 48 2.61 -17.99 11.92
N TRP A 49 1.77 -17.12 11.34
CA TRP A 49 1.57 -17.08 9.88
C TRP A 49 2.74 -16.42 9.15
N VAL A 50 3.31 -15.37 9.74
CA VAL A 50 4.43 -14.63 9.16
C VAL A 50 5.48 -14.36 10.23
N LYS A 51 6.76 -14.44 9.87
CA LYS A 51 7.86 -14.08 10.78
C LYS A 51 8.00 -12.55 10.86
N ARG A 52 8.30 -12.02 12.06
CA ARG A 52 8.55 -10.57 12.25
C ARG A 52 9.58 -10.00 11.28
N ARG A 53 10.69 -10.71 11.05
CA ARG A 53 11.72 -10.32 10.07
C ARG A 53 11.20 -10.17 8.65
N THR A 54 10.20 -10.95 8.24
CA THR A 54 9.59 -10.85 6.90
C THR A 54 8.79 -9.56 6.77
N ILE A 55 8.05 -9.17 7.81
CA ILE A 55 7.31 -7.90 7.85
C ILE A 55 8.28 -6.72 7.78
N GLU A 56 9.36 -6.77 8.58
CA GLU A 56 10.40 -5.74 8.58
C GLU A 56 11.07 -5.60 7.20
N TYR A 57 11.44 -6.73 6.58
CA TYR A 57 12.00 -6.75 5.24
C TYR A 57 11.05 -6.11 4.23
N LEU A 58 9.78 -6.51 4.22
CA LEU A 58 8.79 -6.02 3.26
C LEU A 58 8.51 -4.53 3.46
N ALA A 59 8.42 -4.06 4.71
CA ALA A 59 8.25 -2.65 5.02
C ALA A 59 9.44 -1.79 4.53
N GLN A 60 10.68 -2.25 4.79
CA GLN A 60 11.88 -1.48 4.47
C GLN A 60 12.30 -1.56 3.00
N LYS A 61 12.09 -2.71 2.36
CA LYS A 61 12.60 -2.97 1.01
C LYS A 61 11.51 -2.85 -0.06
N VAL A 62 10.26 -3.18 0.21
CA VAL A 62 9.21 -3.12 -0.81
C VAL A 62 8.40 -1.84 -0.66
N ILE A 63 7.75 -1.68 0.50
CA ILE A 63 6.80 -0.59 0.72
C ILE A 63 7.49 0.77 0.70
N LYS A 64 8.64 0.90 1.38
CA LYS A 64 9.38 2.16 1.39
C LYS A 64 9.81 2.58 -0.02
N MET A 65 10.37 1.65 -0.81
CA MET A 65 10.81 1.93 -2.17
C MET A 65 9.64 2.32 -3.07
N GLU A 66 8.52 1.58 -3.03
CA GLU A 66 7.34 1.90 -3.84
C GLU A 66 6.74 3.27 -3.49
N ARG A 67 6.77 3.68 -2.22
CA ARG A 67 6.30 5.01 -1.80
C ARG A 67 7.21 6.13 -2.27
N GLU A 68 8.52 5.92 -2.24
CA GLU A 68 9.49 6.89 -2.75
C GLU A 68 9.39 7.06 -4.27
N ILE A 69 9.00 6.02 -5.01
CA ILE A 69 8.72 6.08 -6.46
C ILE A 69 7.34 6.73 -6.73
N GLY A 70 6.36 6.48 -5.86
CA GLY A 70 5.00 6.98 -5.95
C GLY A 70 4.79 8.40 -5.41
N GLU A 71 5.81 9.05 -4.85
CA GLU A 71 5.80 10.48 -4.60
C GLU A 71 5.51 11.18 -5.95
N PRO A 72 4.35 11.82 -6.14
CA PRO A 72 4.16 12.63 -7.32
C PRO A 72 5.27 13.68 -7.31
N LEU A 73 6.07 13.73 -8.38
CA LEU A 73 6.94 14.88 -8.66
C LEU A 73 6.09 16.12 -8.41
N GLN A 74 6.44 16.83 -7.34
CA GLN A 74 5.68 17.91 -6.69
C GLN A 74 4.54 18.46 -7.54
N GLU A 75 3.33 18.47 -6.98
CA GLU A 75 2.04 18.95 -7.53
C GLU A 75 2.08 20.29 -8.31
N GLY A 76 3.20 21.01 -8.32
CA GLY A 76 3.47 22.21 -9.11
C GLY A 76 4.05 22.01 -10.52
N LEU A 77 4.46 20.81 -10.96
CA LEU A 77 5.03 20.61 -12.32
C LEU A 77 3.99 20.29 -13.40
N LEU A 78 2.76 19.91 -13.06
CA LEU A 78 1.69 19.62 -14.02
C LEU A 78 0.94 20.87 -14.53
N GLN A 79 1.41 22.09 -14.21
CA GLN A 79 0.85 23.34 -14.74
C GLN A 79 1.41 23.74 -16.13
N THR A 80 2.21 22.90 -16.77
CA THR A 80 2.76 23.21 -18.12
C THR A 80 2.45 22.09 -19.11
N SER A 81 1.26 22.15 -19.71
CA SER A 81 1.04 21.89 -21.17
C SER A 81 -0.42 21.61 -21.58
N PHE A 82 -1.38 21.50 -20.66
CA PHE A 82 -2.81 21.32 -21.02
C PHE A 82 -3.70 22.47 -20.55
N SER A 83 -3.34 23.69 -20.94
CA SER A 83 -4.29 24.81 -21.01
C SER A 83 -3.84 25.80 -22.08
N ILE A 84 -4.79 26.17 -22.94
CA ILE A 84 -4.72 27.17 -24.03
C ILE A 84 -4.28 26.60 -25.40
N ARG A 85 -5.14 25.74 -25.96
CA ARG A 85 -5.68 25.99 -27.30
C ARG A 85 -7.21 25.92 -27.25
N ARG A 86 -7.84 26.99 -26.73
CA ARG A 86 -9.14 27.40 -27.28
C ARG A 86 -8.86 28.25 -28.51
N GLN A 87 -8.68 27.58 -29.65
CA GLN A 87 -9.06 28.20 -30.92
C GLN A 87 -10.59 28.30 -30.93
N ARG A 88 -11.10 29.53 -30.81
CA ARG A 88 -12.41 29.93 -31.36
C ARG A 88 -12.24 31.34 -31.91
N GLN A 89 -11.87 31.43 -33.18
CA GLN A 89 -12.40 32.45 -34.10
C GLN A 89 -13.44 31.71 -34.97
N PRO A 90 -14.52 32.38 -35.37
CA PRO A 90 -14.47 33.20 -36.59
C PRO A 90 -14.41 34.70 -36.31
#